data_AF-A0A0Q9LNY3-F1
#
_entry.id   AF-A0A0Q9LNY3-F1
#
_cell.length_a   1.000
_cell.length_b   1.000
_cell.length_c   1.000
_cell.angle_alpha   90.00
_cell.angle_beta   90.00
_cell.angle_gamma   90.00
#
_symmetry.space_group_name_H-M   'P 1'
#
loop_
_entity.id
_entity.type
_entity.pdbx_description
1 polymer ?
#
loop_
_entity_poly.entity_id
_entity_poly.type
_entity_poly.pdbx_seq_one_letter_code
_entity_poly.pdbx_strand_id
1 'polypeptide(L)'
;MSALEDRLHEALGAEGASRAPSADLFTRVVDSIHDDARRRRRRRTAIALWTTGAVLSVAAVVTLTPRGEDGLHMPWWILEVATNAVLLAVALWLGPFIKRFGRAYAADVFHDNPLTGKSYIVLTDIVYYLIFAAYILFSVHFAPQQEWGNEISEHVTAEQLTFEVGRVGGILLVIGILHGLNIVLMPVLGRLFSLNRRLPGA
;
A
#
# COMPACT_ATOMS: atom_id res chain seq x y z
N MET A 1 22.31 28.19 -53.65
CA MET A 1 22.15 27.99 -52.20
C MET A 1 20.91 28.74 -51.80
N SER A 2 19.93 28.05 -51.19
CA SER A 2 18.56 28.55 -51.12
C SER A 2 18.37 29.45 -49.91
N ALA A 3 17.61 30.53 -50.05
CA ALA A 3 17.31 31.48 -48.95
C ALA A 3 16.69 30.82 -47.70
N LEU A 4 16.20 29.59 -47.83
CA LEU A 4 15.67 28.77 -46.75
C LEU A 4 16.79 28.12 -45.90
N GLU A 5 17.90 27.79 -46.54
CA GLU A 5 19.11 27.23 -45.92
C GLU A 5 19.83 28.29 -45.09
N ASP A 6 19.95 29.52 -45.61
CA ASP A 6 20.50 30.66 -44.86
C ASP A 6 19.63 31.01 -43.65
N ARG A 7 18.30 31.01 -43.80
CA ARG A 7 17.37 31.23 -42.68
C ARG A 7 17.43 30.14 -41.62
N LEU A 8 17.64 28.88 -42.01
CA LEU A 8 17.82 27.77 -41.08
C LEU A 8 19.15 27.88 -40.33
N HIS A 9 20.23 28.24 -41.02
CA HIS A 9 21.53 28.48 -40.39
C HIS A 9 21.50 29.67 -39.44
N GLU A 10 20.82 30.76 -39.81
CA GLU A 10 20.65 31.94 -38.96
C GLU A 10 19.78 31.64 -37.74
N ALA A 11 18.66 30.92 -37.91
CA ALA A 11 17.79 30.52 -36.80
C ALA A 11 18.49 29.57 -35.82
N LEU A 12 19.21 28.56 -36.32
CA LEU A 12 19.95 27.60 -35.49
C LEU A 12 21.18 28.23 -34.83
N GLY A 13 21.87 29.16 -35.52
CA GLY A 13 23.00 29.91 -34.97
C GLY A 13 22.58 30.91 -33.88
N ALA A 14 21.44 31.58 -34.06
CA ALA A 14 20.91 32.54 -33.10
C ALA A 14 20.37 31.88 -31.80
N GLU A 15 19.73 30.70 -31.90
CA GLU A 15 19.30 29.94 -30.73
C GLU A 15 20.46 29.27 -29.98
N GLY A 16 21.51 28.83 -30.70
CA GLY A 16 22.68 28.18 -30.12
C GLY A 16 23.57 29.11 -29.30
N ALA A 17 23.67 30.39 -29.68
CA ALA A 17 24.54 31.37 -29.02
C ALA A 17 23.94 31.99 -27.74
N SER A 18 22.61 31.90 -27.55
CA SER A 18 21.88 32.64 -26.51
C SER A 18 21.40 31.79 -25.33
N ARG A 19 21.49 30.45 -25.42
CA ARG A 19 21.32 29.57 -24.25
C ARG A 19 22.64 29.39 -23.53
N ALA A 20 22.95 30.31 -22.62
CA ALA A 20 23.92 30.01 -21.57
C ALA A 20 23.44 28.71 -20.87
N PRO A 21 24.26 27.64 -20.81
CA PRO A 21 23.87 26.44 -20.07
C PRO A 21 23.54 26.87 -18.64
N SER A 22 22.36 26.52 -18.13
CA SER A 22 21.96 27.00 -16.80
C SER A 22 23.03 26.53 -15.81
N ALA A 23 23.55 27.47 -15.02
CA ALA A 23 24.72 27.24 -14.17
C ALA A 23 24.52 26.10 -13.15
N ASP A 24 23.27 25.69 -12.96
CA ASP A 24 22.83 24.61 -12.08
C ASP A 24 22.58 23.28 -12.78
N LEU A 25 22.74 23.14 -14.12
CA LEU A 25 22.48 21.88 -14.83
C LEU A 25 23.29 20.74 -14.23
N PHE A 26 24.58 20.97 -13.98
CA PHE A 26 25.45 19.98 -13.37
C PHE A 26 25.01 19.65 -11.95
N THR A 27 24.68 20.65 -11.14
CA THR A 27 24.18 20.48 -9.77
C THR A 27 22.90 19.65 -9.76
N ARG A 28 21.95 19.97 -10.63
CA ARG A 28 20.65 19.30 -10.75
C ARG A 28 20.79 17.85 -11.24
N VAL A 29 21.71 17.60 -12.17
CA VAL A 29 22.04 16.23 -12.63
C VAL A 29 22.69 15.44 -11.49
N VAL A 30 23.66 16.01 -10.79
CA VAL A 30 24.34 15.37 -9.65
C VAL A 30 23.34 15.07 -8.53
N ASP A 31 22.46 16.01 -8.19
CA ASP A 31 21.40 15.80 -7.20
C ASP A 31 20.42 14.70 -7.63
N SER A 32 20.04 14.66 -8.92
CA SER A 32 19.17 13.60 -9.44
C SER A 32 19.81 12.21 -9.34
N ILE A 33 21.13 12.10 -9.55
CA ILE A 33 21.89 10.84 -9.43
C ILE A 33 21.94 10.38 -7.97
N HIS A 34 22.18 11.31 -7.04
CA HIS A 34 22.17 11.01 -5.60
C HIS A 34 20.79 10.58 -5.10
N ASP A 35 19.73 11.24 -5.56
CA ASP A 35 18.36 10.87 -5.24
C ASP A 35 17.95 9.51 -5.80
N ASP A 36 18.37 9.20 -7.04
CA ASP A 36 18.10 7.90 -7.64
C ASP A 36 18.90 6.78 -6.93
N ALA A 37 20.14 7.05 -6.51
CA ALA A 37 20.92 6.13 -5.68
C ALA A 37 20.25 5.86 -4.31
N ARG A 38 19.70 6.89 -3.67
CA ARG A 38 18.95 6.76 -2.40
C ARG A 38 17.66 5.94 -2.59
N ARG A 39 16.91 6.17 -3.67
CA ARG A 39 15.69 5.39 -3.98
C ARG A 39 16.02 3.92 -4.22
N ARG A 40 17.08 3.63 -4.99
CA ARG A 40 17.54 2.26 -5.24
C ARG A 40 17.96 1.56 -3.95
N ARG A 41 18.69 2.25 -3.06
CA ARG A 41 19.07 1.70 -1.74
C ARG A 41 17.84 1.37 -0.90
N ARG A 42 16.89 2.30 -0.77
CA ARG A 42 15.64 2.07 -0.02
C ARG A 42 14.82 0.90 -0.58
N ARG A 43 14.74 0.79 -1.90
CA ARG A 43 14.04 -0.32 -2.56
C ARG A 43 14.76 -1.65 -2.32
N ARG A 44 16.10 -1.67 -2.40
CA ARG A 44 16.91 -2.86 -2.10
C ARG A 44 16.80 -3.27 -0.63
N THR A 45 16.84 -2.33 0.32
CA THR A 45 16.67 -2.64 1.74
C THR A 45 15.26 -3.13 2.05
N ALA A 46 14.24 -2.56 1.42
CA ALA A 46 12.87 -3.05 1.55
C ALA A 46 12.73 -4.47 1.00
N ILE A 47 13.24 -4.73 -0.21
CA ILE A 47 13.25 -6.08 -0.78
C ILE A 47 14.01 -7.04 0.12
N ALA A 48 15.20 -6.65 0.61
CA ALA A 48 16.01 -7.48 1.50
C ALA A 48 15.27 -7.80 2.80
N LEU A 49 14.61 -6.81 3.43
CA LEU A 49 13.79 -7.02 4.62
C LEU A 49 12.64 -7.99 4.36
N TRP A 50 11.95 -7.84 3.23
CA TRP A 50 10.88 -8.76 2.82
C TRP A 50 11.39 -10.18 2.57
N THR A 51 12.51 -10.32 1.86
CA THR A 51 13.10 -11.64 1.59
C THR A 51 13.61 -12.28 2.87
N THR A 52 14.27 -11.52 3.74
CA THR A 52 14.77 -12.03 5.02
C THR A 52 13.59 -12.43 5.91
N GLY A 53 12.53 -11.62 5.96
CA GLY A 53 11.30 -11.96 6.67
C GLY A 53 10.68 -13.25 6.15
N ALA A 54 10.50 -13.38 4.83
CA ALA A 54 9.95 -14.58 4.22
C ALA A 54 10.82 -15.82 4.47
N VAL A 55 12.14 -15.70 4.34
CA VAL A 55 13.08 -16.80 4.61
C VAL A 55 13.05 -17.20 6.08
N LEU A 56 13.01 -16.23 7.01
CA LEU A 56 12.90 -16.51 8.44
C LEU A 56 11.56 -17.16 8.79
N SER A 57 10.46 -16.73 8.18
CA SER A 57 9.15 -17.36 8.37
C SER A 57 9.13 -18.80 7.86
N VAL A 58 9.66 -19.06 6.65
CA VAL A 58 9.77 -20.42 6.10
C VAL A 58 10.71 -21.28 6.94
N ALA A 59 11.86 -20.73 7.33
CA ALA A 59 12.81 -21.43 8.19
C ALA A 59 12.18 -21.77 9.55
N ALA A 60 11.48 -20.83 10.18
CA ALA A 60 10.77 -21.05 11.43
C ALA A 60 9.68 -22.13 11.29
N VAL A 61 8.92 -22.13 10.20
CA VAL A 61 7.95 -23.20 9.90
C VAL A 61 8.65 -24.55 9.81
N VAL A 62 9.75 -24.64 9.06
CA VAL A 62 10.48 -25.90 8.83
C VAL A 62 11.19 -26.40 10.10
N THR A 63 11.70 -25.50 10.94
CA THR A 63 12.42 -25.86 12.17
C THR A 63 11.49 -26.16 13.34
N LEU A 64 10.34 -25.48 13.43
CA LEU A 64 9.37 -25.68 14.51
C LEU A 64 8.40 -26.82 14.24
N THR A 65 8.37 -27.37 13.01
CA THR A 65 7.55 -28.55 12.71
C THR A 65 8.19 -29.81 13.31
N PRO A 66 7.56 -30.45 14.33
CA PRO A 66 8.07 -31.69 14.90
C PRO A 66 8.10 -32.79 13.84
N ARG A 67 9.18 -33.57 13.81
CA ARG A 67 9.33 -34.72 12.90
C ARG A 67 9.23 -36.00 13.73
N GLY A 68 8.18 -36.78 13.48
CA GLY A 68 7.99 -38.10 14.10
C GLY A 68 8.44 -39.22 13.16
N GLU A 69 8.48 -40.46 13.68
CA GLU A 69 8.89 -41.66 12.94
C GLU A 69 7.92 -42.01 11.79
N ASP A 70 6.64 -41.60 11.88
CA ASP A 70 5.60 -41.83 10.87
C ASP A 70 5.44 -40.69 9.84
N GLY A 71 6.27 -39.64 9.94
CA GLY A 71 6.30 -38.53 8.98
C GLY A 71 6.16 -37.13 9.58
N LEU A 72 5.88 -36.16 8.71
CA LEU A 72 5.69 -34.75 9.06
C LEU A 72 4.31 -34.53 9.70
N HIS A 73 4.25 -34.54 11.03
CA HIS A 73 3.07 -34.09 11.77
C HIS A 73 3.14 -32.57 11.88
N MET A 74 2.48 -31.85 10.98
CA MET A 74 2.42 -30.39 11.03
C MET A 74 1.32 -29.97 12.01
N PRO A 75 1.66 -29.37 13.17
CA PRO A 75 0.65 -28.82 14.07
C PRO A 75 -0.17 -27.76 13.34
N TRP A 76 -1.48 -27.73 13.58
CA TRP A 76 -2.42 -26.83 12.91
C TRP A 76 -2.00 -25.35 13.01
N TRP A 77 -1.42 -24.94 14.14
CA TRP A 77 -1.01 -23.56 14.39
C TRP A 77 0.11 -23.10 13.44
N ILE A 78 0.95 -24.01 12.94
CA ILE A 78 2.01 -23.67 11.98
C ILE A 78 1.37 -23.26 10.66
N LEU A 79 0.37 -24.00 10.19
CA LEU A 79 -0.38 -23.66 8.98
C LEU A 79 -1.08 -22.31 9.14
N GLU A 80 -1.70 -22.09 10.30
CA GLU A 80 -2.42 -20.87 10.63
C GLU A 80 -1.49 -19.64 10.62
N VAL A 81 -0.34 -19.72 11.30
CA VAL A 81 0.67 -18.65 11.34
C VAL A 81 1.24 -18.40 9.94
N ALA A 82 1.57 -19.44 9.19
CA ALA A 82 2.10 -19.31 7.84
C ALA A 82 1.09 -18.65 6.89
N THR A 83 -0.17 -19.07 6.94
CA THR A 83 -1.25 -18.51 6.11
C THR A 83 -1.49 -17.04 6.45
N ASN A 84 -1.58 -16.69 7.73
CA ASN A 84 -1.75 -15.30 8.16
C ASN A 84 -0.55 -14.42 7.78
N ALA A 85 0.68 -14.94 7.87
CA ALA A 85 1.87 -14.23 7.40
C ALA A 85 1.83 -13.98 5.89
N VAL A 86 1.38 -14.96 5.09
CA VAL A 86 1.19 -14.79 3.65
C VAL A 86 0.11 -13.75 3.36
N LEU A 87 -1.04 -13.80 4.05
CA LEU A 87 -2.11 -12.81 3.89
C LEU A 87 -1.62 -11.38 4.20
N LEU A 88 -0.87 -11.21 5.30
CA LEU A 88 -0.26 -9.92 5.64
C LEU A 88 0.73 -9.46 4.58
N ALA A 89 1.59 -10.37 4.09
CA ALA A 89 2.54 -10.05 3.03
C ALA A 89 1.84 -9.62 1.75
N VAL A 90 0.77 -10.33 1.35
CA VAL A 90 -0.04 -9.96 0.18
C VAL A 90 -0.71 -8.61 0.39
N ALA A 91 -1.33 -8.36 1.54
CA ALA A 91 -1.98 -7.07 1.82
C ALA A 91 -1.00 -5.90 1.76
N LEU A 92 0.18 -6.05 2.37
CA LEU A 92 1.22 -5.02 2.37
C LEU A 92 1.88 -4.84 0.99
N TRP A 93 1.99 -5.91 0.21
CA TRP A 93 2.54 -5.85 -1.15
C TRP A 93 1.59 -5.20 -2.15
N LEU A 94 0.29 -5.43 -1.99
CA LEU A 94 -0.73 -4.92 -2.91
C LEU A 94 -0.98 -3.41 -2.71
N GLY A 95 -0.82 -2.88 -1.50
CA GLY A 95 -0.99 -1.45 -1.19
C GLY A 95 -0.24 -0.50 -2.14
N PRO A 96 1.09 -0.65 -2.33
CA PRO A 96 1.85 0.13 -3.30
C PRO A 96 1.38 -0.01 -4.76
N PHE A 97 0.85 -1.18 -5.14
CA PHE A 97 0.32 -1.44 -6.47
C PHE A 97 -0.97 -0.67 -6.70
N ILE A 98 -1.93 -0.77 -5.78
CA ILE A 98 -3.19 -0.01 -5.81
C ILE A 98 -2.90 1.49 -5.87
N LYS A 99 -1.95 1.98 -5.06
CA LYS A 99 -1.52 3.37 -5.05
C LYS A 99 -0.97 3.85 -6.40
N ARG A 100 -0.29 2.96 -7.14
CA ARG A 100 0.27 3.27 -8.46
C ARG A 100 -0.84 3.48 -9.50
N PHE A 101 -1.87 2.63 -9.53
CA PHE A 101 -3.00 2.81 -10.44
C PHE A 101 -3.90 3.98 -10.02
N GLY A 102 -4.15 4.12 -8.72
CA GLY A 102 -4.94 5.22 -8.18
C GLY A 102 -4.31 6.59 -8.45
N ARG A 103 -2.98 6.69 -8.59
CA ARG A 103 -2.30 7.95 -8.93
C ARG A 103 -2.63 8.46 -10.33
N ALA A 104 -2.72 7.57 -11.31
CA ALA A 104 -3.11 7.96 -12.67
C ALA A 104 -4.55 8.49 -12.66
N TYR A 105 -5.47 7.72 -12.06
CA TYR A 105 -6.88 8.12 -11.94
C TYR A 105 -7.08 9.44 -11.17
N ALA A 106 -6.38 9.62 -10.05
CA ALA A 106 -6.49 10.84 -9.25
C ALA A 106 -5.90 12.06 -9.98
N ALA A 107 -4.88 11.88 -10.81
CA ALA A 107 -4.34 12.97 -11.62
C ALA A 107 -5.37 13.45 -12.66
N ASP A 108 -6.16 12.54 -13.24
CA ASP A 108 -7.21 12.89 -14.19
C ASP A 108 -8.40 13.58 -13.49
N VAL A 109 -8.87 13.02 -12.36
CA VAL A 109 -10.05 13.54 -11.64
C VAL A 109 -9.77 14.83 -10.87
N PHE A 110 -8.56 14.97 -10.31
CA PHE A 110 -8.16 16.13 -9.49
C PHE A 110 -7.09 16.97 -10.18
N HIS A 111 -7.10 17.06 -11.52
CA HIS A 111 -6.11 17.82 -12.29
C HIS A 111 -6.00 19.29 -11.85
N ASP A 112 -7.13 19.91 -11.47
CA ASP A 112 -7.17 21.29 -10.97
C ASP A 112 -6.58 21.48 -9.57
N ASN A 113 -6.48 20.41 -8.77
CA ASN A 113 -5.92 20.47 -7.41
C ASN A 113 -5.17 19.17 -7.04
N PRO A 114 -3.90 19.04 -7.45
CA PRO A 114 -3.13 17.80 -7.27
C PRO A 114 -2.84 17.46 -5.79
N LEU A 115 -2.89 18.44 -4.88
CA LEU A 115 -2.74 18.20 -3.44
C LEU A 115 -3.91 17.38 -2.89
N THR A 116 -5.14 17.70 -3.32
CA THR A 116 -6.33 16.94 -2.93
C THR A 116 -6.27 15.51 -3.49
N GLY A 117 -5.84 15.32 -4.74
CA GLY A 117 -5.63 13.99 -5.31
C GLY A 117 -4.61 13.15 -4.54
N LYS A 118 -3.51 13.76 -4.08
CA LYS A 118 -2.51 13.08 -3.24
C LYS A 118 -3.09 12.66 -1.88
N SER A 119 -3.82 13.54 -1.21
CA SER A 119 -4.46 13.26 0.08
C SER A 119 -5.56 12.20 -0.05
N TYR A 120 -6.36 12.24 -1.11
CA TYR A 120 -7.38 11.24 -1.41
C TYR A 120 -6.80 9.83 -1.48
N ILE A 121 -5.70 9.65 -2.22
CA ILE A 121 -5.02 8.35 -2.35
C ILE A 121 -4.54 7.83 -0.99
N VAL A 122 -3.96 8.70 -0.15
CA VAL A 122 -3.52 8.31 1.20
C VAL A 122 -4.70 7.91 2.08
N LEU A 123 -5.81 8.65 1.96
CA LEU A 123 -7.01 8.40 2.75
C LEU A 123 -7.67 7.07 2.38
N THR A 124 -7.69 6.71 1.09
CA THR A 124 -8.18 5.41 0.61
C THR A 124 -7.26 4.25 0.98
N ASP A 125 -5.95 4.50 1.15
CA ASP A 125 -4.98 3.49 1.61
C ASP A 125 -5.31 3.01 3.04
N ILE A 126 -5.77 3.93 3.90
CA ILE A 126 -6.21 3.59 5.27
C ILE A 126 -7.42 2.65 5.23
N VAL A 127 -8.43 2.96 4.40
CA VAL A 127 -9.62 2.09 4.23
C VAL A 127 -9.20 0.69 3.82
N TYR A 128 -8.29 0.60 2.84
CA TYR A 128 -7.77 -0.66 2.34
C TYR A 128 -7.16 -1.51 3.46
N TYR A 129 -6.24 -0.97 4.26
CA TYR A 129 -5.62 -1.72 5.35
C TYR A 129 -6.61 -2.09 6.46
N LEU A 130 -7.59 -1.25 6.77
CA LEU A 130 -8.61 -1.55 7.78
C LEU A 130 -9.45 -2.76 7.38
N ILE A 131 -9.90 -2.81 6.12
CA ILE A 131 -10.71 -3.93 5.61
C ILE A 131 -9.89 -5.21 5.53
N PHE A 132 -8.64 -5.14 5.05
CA PHE A 132 -7.76 -6.32 4.98
C PHE A 132 -7.38 -6.83 6.38
N ALA A 133 -7.07 -5.95 7.32
CA ALA A 133 -6.79 -6.34 8.71
C ALA A 133 -8.02 -7.00 9.36
N ALA A 134 -9.21 -6.45 9.14
CA ALA A 134 -10.46 -7.05 9.62
C ALA A 134 -10.68 -8.45 9.03
N TYR A 135 -10.48 -8.61 7.72
CA TYR A 135 -10.59 -9.90 7.06
C TYR A 135 -9.63 -10.94 7.66
N ILE A 136 -8.36 -10.57 7.86
CA ILE A 136 -7.35 -11.45 8.47
C ILE A 136 -7.80 -11.88 9.87
N LEU A 137 -8.23 -10.93 10.70
CA LEU A 137 -8.71 -11.22 12.07
C LEU A 137 -9.92 -12.16 12.06
N PHE A 138 -10.84 -12.01 11.12
CA PHE A 138 -11.99 -12.92 10.98
C PHE A 138 -11.63 -14.30 10.45
N SER A 139 -10.53 -14.42 9.70
CA SER A 139 -10.04 -15.71 9.22
C SER A 139 -9.19 -16.47 10.23
N VAL A 140 -8.70 -15.80 11.29
CA VAL A 140 -7.86 -16.48 12.30
C VAL A 140 -8.68 -17.55 13.01
N HIS A 141 -8.19 -18.79 12.95
CA HIS A 141 -8.79 -19.90 13.67
C HIS A 141 -8.05 -20.18 14.99
N PHE A 142 -8.81 -20.36 16.07
CA PHE A 142 -8.26 -20.76 17.38
C PHE A 142 -8.83 -22.13 17.76
N ALA A 143 -7.97 -23.16 17.82
CA ALA A 143 -8.38 -24.51 18.18
C ALA A 143 -7.79 -24.95 19.54
N PRO A 144 -8.60 -25.49 20.48
CA PRO A 144 -8.09 -25.98 21.75
C PRO A 144 -7.07 -27.12 21.54
N GLN A 145 -5.93 -27.06 22.22
CA GLN A 145 -4.91 -28.11 22.24
C GLN A 145 -4.96 -28.81 23.59
N GLN A 146 -4.74 -30.14 23.62
CA GLN A 146 -4.71 -30.92 24.86
C GLN A 146 -3.63 -30.45 25.84
N GLU A 147 -2.52 -29.92 25.32
CA GLU A 147 -1.43 -29.32 26.09
C GLU A 147 -1.52 -27.80 26.18
N TRP A 148 -2.69 -27.19 25.92
CA TRP A 148 -2.92 -25.77 26.21
C TRP A 148 -2.97 -25.62 27.74
N GLY A 149 -1.80 -25.74 28.35
CA GLY A 149 -1.54 -25.67 29.78
C GLY A 149 -1.97 -24.30 30.25
N ASN A 150 -3.22 -24.23 30.70
CA ASN A 150 -3.83 -23.05 31.28
C ASN A 150 -3.21 -22.70 32.65
N GLU A 151 -1.98 -23.13 32.93
CA GLU A 151 -1.26 -22.90 34.18
C GLU A 151 -0.98 -21.41 34.43
N ILE A 152 -0.99 -20.57 33.38
CA ILE A 152 -0.74 -19.11 33.49
C ILE A 152 -2.05 -18.29 33.55
N SER A 153 -3.18 -18.81 33.05
CA SER A 153 -4.39 -17.98 32.86
C SER A 153 -5.68 -18.61 33.36
N GLU A 154 -5.77 -19.92 33.58
CA GLU A 154 -6.92 -20.72 34.06
C GLU A 154 -8.32 -20.45 33.41
N HIS A 155 -8.51 -19.38 32.64
CA HIS A 155 -9.80 -18.77 32.35
C HIS A 155 -9.97 -18.28 30.91
N VAL A 156 -8.90 -18.21 30.08
CA VAL A 156 -9.02 -17.73 28.69
C VAL A 156 -9.20 -18.92 27.75
N THR A 157 -10.41 -19.06 27.21
CA THR A 157 -10.74 -20.13 26.26
C THR A 157 -10.44 -19.71 24.82
N ALA A 158 -10.24 -20.69 23.93
CA ALA A 158 -10.13 -20.43 22.49
C ALA A 158 -11.38 -19.71 21.94
N GLU A 159 -12.55 -20.00 22.51
CA GLU A 159 -13.81 -19.32 22.18
C GLU A 159 -13.78 -17.84 22.57
N GLN A 160 -13.31 -17.52 23.79
CA GLN A 160 -13.15 -16.13 24.23
C GLN A 160 -12.16 -15.38 23.35
N LEU A 161 -11.04 -16.00 22.98
CA LEU A 161 -10.06 -15.39 22.09
C LEU A 161 -10.64 -15.13 20.70
N THR A 162 -11.36 -16.11 20.15
CA THR A 162 -12.07 -15.98 18.86
C THR A 162 -13.06 -14.82 18.91
N PHE A 163 -13.82 -14.72 20.01
CA PHE A 163 -14.80 -13.66 20.20
C PHE A 163 -14.15 -12.27 20.25
N GLU A 164 -13.10 -12.07 21.06
CA GLU A 164 -12.44 -10.77 21.18
C GLU A 164 -11.70 -10.37 19.90
N VAL A 165 -11.05 -11.33 19.22
CA VAL A 165 -10.42 -11.09 17.91
C VAL A 165 -11.48 -10.72 16.88
N GLY A 166 -12.64 -11.37 16.90
CA GLY A 166 -13.80 -11.01 16.08
C GLY A 166 -14.31 -9.59 16.37
N ARG A 167 -14.34 -9.15 17.64
CA ARG A 167 -14.73 -7.77 17.99
C ARG A 167 -13.76 -6.73 17.44
N VAL A 168 -12.45 -7.00 17.54
CA VAL A 168 -11.42 -6.13 16.95
C VAL A 168 -11.54 -6.11 15.43
N GLY A 169 -11.73 -7.27 14.78
CA GLY A 169 -11.99 -7.33 13.34
C GLY A 169 -13.24 -6.54 12.94
N GLY A 170 -14.32 -6.67 13.71
CA GLY A 170 -15.57 -5.96 13.50
C GLY A 170 -15.43 -4.44 13.57
N ILE A 171 -14.75 -3.90 14.59
CA ILE A 171 -14.59 -2.45 14.69
C ILE A 171 -13.72 -1.90 13.55
N LEU A 172 -12.66 -2.61 13.16
CA LEU A 172 -11.81 -2.23 12.02
C LEU A 172 -12.61 -2.22 10.72
N LEU A 173 -13.47 -3.23 10.51
CA LEU A 173 -14.34 -3.30 9.33
C LEU A 173 -15.33 -2.13 9.30
N VAL A 174 -16.00 -1.85 10.43
CA VAL A 174 -16.96 -0.74 10.53
C VAL A 174 -16.28 0.59 10.23
N ILE A 175 -15.12 0.87 10.84
CA ILE A 175 -14.35 2.08 10.57
C ILE A 175 -13.96 2.13 9.08
N GLY A 176 -13.45 1.03 8.52
CA GLY A 176 -13.05 0.96 7.12
C GLY A 176 -14.20 1.28 6.16
N ILE A 177 -15.37 0.66 6.37
CA ILE A 177 -16.56 0.88 5.54
C ILE A 177 -17.08 2.32 5.68
N LEU A 178 -17.28 2.80 6.91
CA LEU A 178 -17.78 4.16 7.15
C LEU A 178 -16.85 5.22 6.57
N HIS A 179 -15.54 5.02 6.74
CA HIS A 179 -14.53 5.90 6.19
C HIS A 179 -14.53 5.86 4.65
N GLY A 180 -14.56 4.66 4.06
CA GLY A 180 -14.66 4.49 2.61
C GLY A 180 -15.91 5.15 2.00
N LEU A 181 -17.06 4.98 2.65
CA LEU A 181 -18.30 5.64 2.26
C LEU A 181 -18.17 7.16 2.34
N ASN A 182 -17.61 7.69 3.43
CA ASN A 182 -17.42 9.14 3.61
C ASN A 182 -16.54 9.75 2.49
N ILE A 183 -15.47 9.04 2.12
CA ILE A 183 -14.58 9.44 1.02
C ILE A 183 -15.32 9.55 -0.32
N VAL A 184 -16.28 8.66 -0.59
CA VAL A 184 -17.07 8.63 -1.83
C VAL A 184 -18.24 9.61 -1.79
N LEU A 185 -18.91 9.74 -0.64
CA LEU A 185 -20.10 10.56 -0.46
C LEU A 185 -19.80 12.06 -0.56
N MET A 186 -18.73 12.55 0.08
CA MET A 186 -18.44 13.99 0.10
C MET A 186 -18.30 14.61 -1.30
N PRO A 187 -17.52 14.02 -2.25
CA PRO A 187 -17.43 14.53 -3.61
C PRO A 187 -18.76 14.47 -4.38
N VAL A 188 -19.54 13.41 -4.19
CA VAL A 188 -20.83 13.22 -4.87
C VAL A 188 -21.84 14.27 -4.42
N LEU A 189 -21.97 14.48 -3.11
CA LEU A 189 -22.85 15.51 -2.55
C LEU A 189 -22.41 16.91 -2.98
N GLY A 190 -21.11 17.20 -3.00
CA GLY A 190 -20.57 18.46 -3.51
C GLY A 190 -20.95 18.72 -4.97
N ARG A 191 -20.85 17.70 -5.83
CA ARG A 191 -21.27 17.80 -7.24
C ARG A 191 -22.77 17.99 -7.37
N LEU A 192 -23.58 17.23 -6.65
CA LEU A 192 -25.05 17.34 -6.68
C LEU A 192 -25.53 18.73 -6.25
N PHE A 193 -24.99 19.29 -5.16
CA PHE A 193 -25.35 20.65 -4.73
C PHE A 193 -24.85 21.73 -5.70
N SER A 194 -23.70 21.52 -6.36
CA SER A 194 -23.20 22.44 -7.38
C SER A 194 -24.05 22.44 -8.66
N LEU A 195 -24.59 21.28 -9.04
CA LEU A 195 -25.52 21.15 -10.17
C LEU A 195 -26.85 21.81 -9.87
N ASN A 196 -27.38 21.63 -8.64
CA ASN A 196 -28.62 22.26 -8.22
C ASN A 196 -28.54 23.81 -8.20
N ARG A 197 -27.38 24.37 -7.84
CA ARG A 197 -27.14 25.83 -7.90
C ARG A 197 -27.02 26.40 -9.33
N ARG A 198 -26.80 25.54 -10.33
CA ARG A 198 -26.70 25.92 -11.75
C ARG A 198 -28.01 25.77 -12.52
N LEU A 199 -29.11 25.44 -11.84
CA LEU A 199 -30.45 25.59 -12.39
C LEU A 199 -30.96 26.97 -11.97
N PRO A 200 -30.91 27.99 -12.85
CA PRO A 200 -31.77 29.16 -12.66
C PRO A 200 -33.21 28.67 -12.72
N GLY A 201 -34.08 29.24 -11.89
CA GLY A 201 -35.46 28.79 -11.71
C GLY A 201 -36.18 28.44 -13.01
N ALA A 202 -36.91 27.32 -12.96
CA ALA A 202 -38.19 27.26 -13.66
C ALA A 202 -39.17 28.24 -13.02
#